data_AF-A0A9X1KB57-F1
#
_entry.id   AF-A0A9X1KB57-F1
#
_cell.length_a   1.000
_cell.length_b   1.000
_cell.length_c   1.000
_cell.angle_alpha   90.00
_cell.angle_beta   90.00
_cell.angle_gamma   90.00
#
_symmetry.space_group_name_H-M   'P 1'
#
loop_
_entity.id
_entity.type
_entity.pdbx_description
1 polymer ?
#
loop_
_entity_poly.entity_id
_entity_poly.type
_entity_poly.pdbx_seq_one_letter_code
_entity_poly.pdbx_strand_id
1 'polypeptide(L)'
;VTENGQIIKLNHLTLGKNEKITFTYQLRFATEAEAFQGETWYLCNGRTTLDPLNNGELLDFPIPSIKAPTEKLNIKKQWKNIETNHIPTSIQYVIKRQTVTNNESWITSDPLMLSKEEYYASSFYQVPIAGISSSLPLYNNNGENFIYSVDEIDVPDGFTYEVISDRNSFTIINTLEETEPSTTEPSMTEPSTTDKQIILASQDSSNGPDQQLLKTNENNKS
;
A
#
# COMPACT_ATOMS: atom_id res chain seq x y z
N VAL A 1 -14.18 39.64 -13.40
CA VAL A 1 -14.62 38.23 -13.19
C VAL A 1 -14.61 37.98 -11.71
N THR A 2 -15.60 37.28 -11.17
CA THR A 2 -15.62 36.86 -9.77
C THR A 2 -15.84 35.37 -9.69
N GLU A 3 -15.13 34.69 -8.80
CA GLU A 3 -15.35 33.28 -8.47
C GLU A 3 -15.73 33.19 -6.99
N ASN A 4 -16.87 32.57 -6.70
CA ASN A 4 -17.30 32.33 -5.33
C ASN A 4 -18.16 31.06 -5.29
N GLY A 5 -17.84 30.14 -4.38
CA GLY A 5 -18.62 28.91 -4.16
C GLY A 5 -18.79 28.07 -5.44
N GLN A 6 -17.71 27.86 -6.20
CA GLN A 6 -17.71 27.12 -7.49
C GLN A 6 -18.55 27.78 -8.61
N ILE A 7 -18.89 29.06 -8.47
CA ILE A 7 -19.60 29.83 -9.48
C ILE A 7 -18.69 30.93 -10.04
N ILE A 8 -18.52 30.95 -11.36
CA ILE A 8 -17.84 32.03 -12.08
C ILE A 8 -18.89 33.01 -12.61
N LYS A 9 -18.71 34.31 -12.34
CA LYS A 9 -19.54 35.39 -12.90
C LYS A 9 -18.70 36.39 -13.67
N LEU A 10 -19.18 36.73 -14.87
CA LEU A 10 -18.67 37.82 -15.70
C LEU A 10 -19.70 38.93 -15.72
N ASN A 11 -19.31 40.15 -15.35
CA ASN A 11 -20.19 41.32 -15.27
C ASN A 11 -19.69 42.40 -16.22
N HIS A 12 -20.56 43.37 -16.52
CA HIS A 12 -20.26 44.55 -17.34
C HIS A 12 -19.76 44.20 -18.75
N LEU A 13 -20.39 43.20 -19.37
CA LEU A 13 -20.15 42.86 -20.76
C LEU A 13 -20.88 43.88 -21.65
N THR A 14 -20.16 44.48 -22.60
CA THR A 14 -20.73 45.36 -23.63
C THR A 14 -20.10 44.96 -24.95
N LEU A 15 -20.92 44.47 -25.89
CA LEU A 15 -20.48 43.97 -27.18
C LEU A 15 -21.34 44.60 -28.28
N GLY A 16 -20.70 45.29 -29.20
CA GLY A 16 -21.27 45.84 -30.42
C GLY A 16 -21.17 44.89 -31.61
N LYS A 17 -21.43 45.44 -32.80
CA LYS A 17 -21.36 44.69 -34.05
C LYS A 17 -19.94 44.13 -34.27
N ASN A 18 -19.84 42.83 -34.51
CA ASN A 18 -18.60 42.09 -34.75
C ASN A 18 -17.63 42.04 -33.55
N GLU A 19 -18.07 42.38 -32.34
CA GLU A 19 -17.27 42.19 -31.13
C GLU A 19 -17.50 40.81 -30.52
N LYS A 20 -16.45 40.23 -29.94
CA LYS A 20 -16.48 38.90 -29.31
C LYS A 20 -15.67 38.91 -28.03
N ILE A 21 -16.22 38.29 -26.99
CA ILE A 21 -15.47 37.89 -25.81
C ILE A 21 -15.21 36.37 -25.84
N THR A 22 -14.00 35.98 -25.43
CA THR A 22 -13.66 34.59 -25.15
C THR A 22 -13.21 34.52 -23.70
N PHE A 23 -13.83 33.64 -22.92
CA PHE A 23 -13.43 33.35 -21.56
C PHE A 23 -12.98 31.90 -21.45
N THR A 24 -11.79 31.69 -20.89
CA THR A 24 -11.17 30.37 -20.76
C THR A 24 -10.85 30.13 -19.29
N TYR A 25 -11.23 28.97 -18.78
CA TYR A 25 -10.91 28.47 -17.45
C TYR A 25 -10.55 26.99 -17.55
N GLN A 26 -9.96 26.44 -16.49
CA GLN A 26 -9.58 25.04 -16.41
C GLN A 26 -10.32 24.36 -15.27
N LEU A 27 -10.64 23.09 -15.47
CA LEU A 27 -11.25 22.22 -14.49
C LEU A 27 -10.36 20.99 -14.29
N ARG A 28 -10.46 20.37 -13.12
CA ARG A 28 -9.84 19.07 -12.82
C ARG A 28 -10.89 18.14 -12.23
N PHE A 29 -10.80 16.86 -12.56
CA PHE A 29 -11.60 15.85 -11.89
C PHE A 29 -11.11 15.64 -10.46
N ALA A 30 -12.05 15.56 -9.52
CA ALA A 30 -11.79 15.06 -8.17
C ALA A 30 -11.88 13.54 -8.15
N THR A 31 -10.94 12.85 -8.83
CA THR A 31 -10.91 11.37 -8.91
C THR A 31 -10.63 10.69 -7.58
N GLU A 32 -10.14 11.44 -6.59
CA GLU A 32 -9.89 11.00 -5.23
C GLU A 32 -11.09 11.13 -4.29
N ALA A 33 -12.18 11.75 -4.74
CA ALA A 33 -13.39 11.84 -3.94
C ALA A 33 -14.03 10.47 -3.76
N GLU A 34 -14.55 10.18 -2.57
CA GLU A 34 -15.24 8.93 -2.24
C GLU A 34 -16.40 8.62 -3.20
N ALA A 35 -17.13 9.66 -3.62
CA ALA A 35 -18.26 9.55 -4.54
C ALA A 35 -17.86 9.41 -6.02
N PHE A 36 -16.57 9.44 -6.35
CA PHE A 36 -16.12 9.37 -7.74
C PHE A 36 -16.49 8.02 -8.38
N GLN A 37 -17.23 8.10 -9.48
CA GLN A 37 -17.55 6.98 -10.36
C GLN A 37 -16.76 7.09 -11.66
N GLY A 38 -15.88 6.12 -11.89
CA GLY A 38 -15.12 6.04 -13.12
C GLY A 38 -15.97 5.68 -14.34
N GLU A 39 -15.44 5.95 -15.53
CA GLU A 39 -16.12 5.72 -16.83
C GLU A 39 -17.51 6.35 -16.96
N THR A 40 -17.85 7.29 -16.07
CA THR A 40 -19.12 8.00 -16.02
C THR A 40 -18.95 9.41 -16.56
N TRP A 41 -19.92 9.90 -17.33
CA TRP A 41 -19.93 11.27 -17.86
C TRP A 41 -20.41 12.27 -16.80
N TYR A 42 -19.60 13.30 -16.56
CA TYR A 42 -19.91 14.41 -15.65
C TYR A 42 -20.03 15.70 -16.44
N LEU A 43 -21.07 16.47 -16.12
CA LEU A 43 -21.22 17.83 -16.64
C LEU A 43 -20.10 18.71 -16.08
N CYS A 44 -19.43 19.45 -16.95
CA CYS A 44 -18.35 20.35 -16.53
C CYS A 44 -18.88 21.52 -15.68
N ASN A 45 -20.13 21.91 -15.91
CA ASN A 45 -20.78 23.05 -15.25
C ASN A 45 -22.20 22.69 -14.80
N GLY A 46 -22.71 23.46 -13.86
CA GLY A 46 -24.15 23.63 -13.72
C GLY A 46 -24.76 24.44 -14.88
N ARG A 47 -26.03 24.84 -14.71
CA ARG A 47 -26.71 25.74 -15.65
C ARG A 47 -25.86 27.00 -15.89
N THR A 48 -25.43 27.21 -17.12
CA THR A 48 -24.55 28.31 -17.52
C THR A 48 -25.35 29.27 -18.40
N THR A 49 -25.45 30.54 -18.01
CA THR A 49 -26.38 31.49 -18.65
C THR A 49 -25.74 32.82 -19.04
N LEU A 50 -26.27 33.47 -20.08
CA LEU A 50 -26.03 34.87 -20.43
C LEU A 50 -27.33 35.67 -20.21
N ASP A 51 -27.25 36.79 -19.50
CA ASP A 51 -28.28 37.84 -19.52
C ASP A 51 -27.79 38.96 -20.46
N PRO A 52 -28.24 39.01 -21.72
CA PRO A 52 -27.69 39.91 -22.72
C PRO A 52 -28.13 41.37 -22.50
N LEU A 53 -29.28 41.59 -21.88
CA LEU A 53 -29.91 42.91 -21.73
C LEU A 53 -29.99 43.38 -20.27
N ASN A 54 -29.50 42.56 -19.33
CA ASN A 54 -29.61 42.79 -17.89
C ASN A 54 -31.09 42.98 -17.44
N ASN A 55 -31.99 42.22 -18.05
CA ASN A 55 -33.43 42.27 -17.81
C ASN A 55 -33.96 40.96 -17.17
N GLY A 56 -33.07 40.01 -16.86
CA GLY A 56 -33.41 38.71 -16.31
C GLY A 56 -33.80 37.64 -17.36
N GLU A 57 -33.82 37.97 -18.65
CA GLU A 57 -34.03 36.98 -19.71
C GLU A 57 -32.74 36.23 -19.99
N LEU A 58 -32.68 34.97 -19.54
CA LEU A 58 -31.47 34.16 -19.60
C LEU A 58 -31.42 33.31 -20.87
N LEU A 59 -30.26 33.32 -21.53
CA LEU A 59 -29.90 32.39 -22.59
C LEU A 59 -28.96 31.32 -22.05
N ASP A 60 -29.28 30.05 -22.29
CA ASP A 60 -28.48 28.92 -21.83
C ASP A 60 -27.32 28.60 -22.80
N PHE A 61 -26.14 28.35 -22.23
CA PHE A 61 -25.02 27.77 -22.96
C PHE A 61 -25.09 26.23 -22.92
N PRO A 62 -24.66 25.55 -23.99
CA PRO A 62 -24.47 24.12 -23.95
C PRO A 62 -23.41 23.75 -22.90
N ILE A 63 -23.67 22.69 -22.15
CA ILE A 63 -22.79 22.22 -21.09
C ILE A 63 -22.01 21.00 -21.62
N PRO A 64 -20.68 21.09 -21.75
CA PRO A 64 -19.88 19.93 -22.12
C PRO A 64 -19.86 18.90 -20.98
N SER A 65 -19.57 17.65 -21.32
CA SER A 65 -19.31 16.59 -20.36
C SER A 65 -17.93 15.99 -20.58
N ILE A 66 -17.32 15.52 -19.50
CA ILE A 66 -16.05 14.81 -19.50
C ILE A 66 -16.20 13.51 -18.70
N LYS A 67 -15.30 12.55 -18.90
CA LYS A 67 -15.21 11.32 -18.11
C LYS A 67 -13.75 11.01 -17.80
N ALA A 68 -13.50 10.30 -16.69
CA ALA A 68 -12.17 9.84 -16.32
C ALA A 68 -12.09 8.31 -16.39
N PRO A 69 -11.03 7.75 -16.98
CA PRO A 69 -10.90 6.31 -17.16
C PRO A 69 -10.53 5.58 -15.88
N THR A 70 -10.85 4.28 -15.84
CA THR A 70 -10.49 3.37 -14.74
C THR A 70 -9.58 2.25 -15.19
N GLU A 71 -8.78 1.76 -14.24
CA GLU A 71 -7.93 0.60 -14.43
C GLU A 71 -8.62 -0.69 -13.96
N LYS A 72 -8.46 -1.74 -14.76
CA LYS A 72 -8.85 -3.10 -14.37
C LYS A 72 -7.66 -3.77 -13.70
N LEU A 73 -7.82 -4.20 -12.45
CA LEU A 73 -6.82 -5.04 -11.80
C LEU A 73 -7.18 -6.51 -12.00
N ASN A 74 -6.15 -7.34 -12.20
CA ASN A 74 -6.28 -8.79 -12.29
C ASN A 74 -5.40 -9.41 -11.20
N ILE A 75 -6.00 -10.13 -10.26
CA ILE A 75 -5.29 -10.72 -9.13
C ILE A 75 -5.32 -12.23 -9.28
N LYS A 76 -4.18 -12.89 -9.07
CA LYS A 76 -4.05 -14.34 -9.05
C LYS A 76 -3.26 -14.78 -7.83
N LYS A 77 -3.52 -15.99 -7.36
CA LYS A 77 -2.74 -16.65 -6.30
C LYS A 77 -2.07 -17.92 -6.82
N GLN A 78 -0.82 -18.10 -6.43
CA GLN A 78 -0.03 -19.31 -6.66
C GLN A 78 0.55 -19.82 -5.34
N TRP A 79 0.84 -21.11 -5.32
CA TRP A 79 1.42 -21.81 -4.18
C TRP A 79 2.66 -22.57 -4.65
N LYS A 80 3.75 -22.49 -3.88
CA LYS A 80 5.03 -23.19 -4.11
C LYS A 80 5.34 -24.11 -2.93
N ASN A 81 6.03 -25.22 -3.21
CA ASN A 81 6.54 -26.19 -2.24
C ASN A 81 5.47 -26.80 -1.30
N ILE A 82 4.23 -26.92 -1.77
CA ILE A 82 3.13 -27.47 -0.98
C ILE A 82 2.37 -28.54 -1.76
N GLU A 83 1.96 -29.61 -1.08
CA GLU A 83 1.02 -30.58 -1.63
C GLU A 83 -0.40 -29.98 -1.75
N THR A 84 -1.16 -30.39 -2.76
CA THR A 84 -2.44 -29.76 -3.13
C THR A 84 -3.56 -29.90 -2.09
N ASN A 85 -3.47 -30.91 -1.23
CA ASN A 85 -4.38 -31.17 -0.10
C ASN A 85 -4.15 -30.23 1.09
N HIS A 86 -2.99 -29.57 1.18
CA HIS A 86 -2.66 -28.63 2.26
C HIS A 86 -2.90 -27.16 1.84
N ILE A 87 -3.23 -26.90 0.57
CA ILE A 87 -3.56 -25.56 0.09
C ILE A 87 -4.86 -25.11 0.78
N PRO A 88 -4.88 -23.95 1.47
CA PRO A 88 -6.07 -23.37 2.06
C PRO A 88 -7.25 -23.28 1.10
N THR A 89 -8.44 -23.03 1.62
CA THR A 89 -9.63 -22.76 0.80
C THR A 89 -9.68 -21.31 0.32
N SER A 90 -9.10 -20.38 1.08
CA SER A 90 -9.04 -18.97 0.72
C SER A 90 -7.87 -18.26 1.37
N ILE A 91 -7.56 -17.07 0.85
CA ILE A 91 -6.64 -16.10 1.44
C ILE A 91 -7.27 -14.71 1.38
N GLN A 92 -6.80 -13.81 2.25
CA GLN A 92 -7.20 -12.40 2.24
C GLN A 92 -6.07 -11.52 1.71
N TYR A 93 -6.44 -10.42 1.06
CA TYR A 93 -5.49 -9.45 0.55
C TYR A 93 -6.11 -8.06 0.52
N VAL A 94 -5.28 -7.03 0.42
CA VAL A 94 -5.71 -5.64 0.26
C VAL A 94 -5.08 -5.02 -0.98
N ILE A 95 -5.79 -4.07 -1.59
CA ILE A 95 -5.25 -3.20 -2.63
C ILE A 95 -4.74 -1.93 -1.97
N LYS A 96 -3.52 -1.54 -2.31
CA LYS A 96 -2.94 -0.27 -1.92
C LYS A 96 -2.87 0.67 -3.12
N ARG A 97 -2.98 1.96 -2.83
CA ARG A 97 -2.91 3.05 -3.80
C ARG A 97 -1.89 4.08 -3.34
N GLN A 98 -1.02 4.50 -4.25
CA GLN A 98 -0.02 5.56 -4.03
C GLN A 98 -0.32 6.77 -4.92
N THR A 99 0.59 7.77 -4.96
CA THR A 99 0.43 9.02 -5.74
C THR A 99 -0.85 9.80 -5.44
N VAL A 100 -1.37 9.65 -4.22
CA VAL A 100 -2.52 10.39 -3.69
C VAL A 100 -2.13 11.85 -3.44
N THR A 101 -3.05 12.78 -3.71
CA THR A 101 -2.84 14.23 -3.53
C THR A 101 -3.74 14.82 -2.45
N ASN A 102 -4.85 14.15 -2.13
CA ASN A 102 -5.75 14.49 -1.04
C ASN A 102 -5.50 13.56 0.16
N ASN A 103 -5.16 14.13 1.32
CA ASN A 103 -4.88 13.37 2.54
C ASN A 103 -6.08 12.57 3.09
N GLU A 104 -7.30 12.91 2.69
CA GLU A 104 -8.53 12.18 3.08
C GLU A 104 -8.84 11.01 2.13
N SER A 105 -8.10 10.90 1.04
CA SER A 105 -8.27 9.86 0.04
C SER A 105 -7.76 8.52 0.56
N TRP A 106 -8.46 7.42 0.25
CA TRP A 106 -8.06 6.10 0.71
C TRP A 106 -6.70 5.66 0.13
N ILE A 107 -5.91 4.93 0.92
CA ILE A 107 -4.61 4.37 0.47
C ILE A 107 -4.56 2.85 0.57
N THR A 108 -5.53 2.24 1.25
CA THR A 108 -5.66 0.79 1.42
C THR A 108 -7.14 0.44 1.39
N SER A 109 -7.49 -0.63 0.69
CA SER A 109 -8.86 -1.13 0.62
C SER A 109 -9.29 -1.86 1.89
N ASP A 110 -10.60 -2.11 2.01
CA ASP A 110 -11.07 -3.18 2.89
C ASP A 110 -10.54 -4.54 2.38
N PRO A 111 -10.46 -5.58 3.24
CA PRO A 111 -10.03 -6.91 2.84
C PRO A 111 -10.86 -7.49 1.68
N LEU A 112 -10.16 -8.02 0.68
CA LEU A 112 -10.71 -8.85 -0.38
C LEU A 112 -10.28 -10.30 -0.18
N MET A 113 -10.97 -11.22 -0.85
CA MET A 113 -10.72 -12.65 -0.74
C MET A 113 -10.44 -13.27 -2.11
N LEU A 114 -9.51 -14.22 -2.16
CA LEU A 114 -9.40 -15.19 -3.25
C LEU A 114 -9.75 -16.57 -2.69
N SER A 115 -10.54 -17.34 -3.44
CA SER A 115 -10.97 -18.68 -3.04
C SER A 115 -10.48 -19.75 -4.02
N LYS A 116 -10.32 -20.97 -3.52
CA LYS A 116 -9.94 -22.14 -4.31
C LYS A 116 -11.05 -22.50 -5.32
N GLU A 117 -12.30 -22.30 -4.93
CA GLU A 117 -13.50 -22.51 -5.74
C GLU A 117 -13.53 -21.59 -6.96
N GLU A 118 -13.00 -20.37 -6.83
CA GLU A 118 -12.86 -19.39 -7.91
C GLU A 118 -11.47 -19.42 -8.56
N TYR A 119 -10.79 -20.57 -8.46
CA TYR A 119 -9.46 -20.79 -9.04
C TYR A 119 -8.42 -19.75 -8.63
N TYR A 120 -8.57 -19.18 -7.43
CA TYR A 120 -7.60 -18.24 -6.87
C TYR A 120 -7.38 -17.02 -7.77
N ALA A 121 -8.41 -16.57 -8.48
CA ALA A 121 -8.31 -15.47 -9.43
C ALA A 121 -9.50 -14.50 -9.32
N SER A 122 -9.23 -13.21 -9.48
CA SER A 122 -10.27 -12.17 -9.56
C SER A 122 -9.88 -11.06 -10.51
N SER A 123 -10.87 -10.29 -10.96
CA SER A 123 -10.62 -9.08 -11.74
C SER A 123 -11.72 -8.04 -11.52
N PHE A 124 -11.35 -6.78 -11.30
CA PHE A 124 -12.29 -5.74 -10.89
C PHE A 124 -11.80 -4.34 -11.27
N TYR A 125 -12.74 -3.39 -11.32
CA TYR A 125 -12.52 -1.96 -11.56
C TYR A 125 -12.75 -1.11 -10.30
N GLN A 126 -13.12 -1.75 -9.19
CA GLN A 126 -13.51 -1.10 -7.94
C GLN A 126 -13.11 -1.96 -6.75
N VAL A 127 -12.87 -1.31 -5.62
CA VAL A 127 -12.55 -1.93 -4.34
C VAL A 127 -13.50 -1.44 -3.25
N PRO A 128 -13.79 -2.27 -2.23
CA PRO A 128 -14.53 -1.82 -1.06
C PRO A 128 -13.67 -0.89 -0.20
N ILE A 129 -14.23 0.25 0.20
CA ILE A 129 -13.67 1.23 1.12
C ILE A 129 -14.74 1.58 2.15
N ALA A 130 -14.58 1.16 3.40
CA ALA A 130 -15.60 1.30 4.43
C ALA A 130 -16.99 0.81 3.98
N GLY A 131 -17.03 -0.28 3.19
CA GLY A 131 -18.26 -0.85 2.62
C GLY A 131 -18.80 -0.17 1.37
N ILE A 132 -18.13 0.87 0.85
CA ILE A 132 -18.50 1.57 -0.39
C ILE A 132 -17.63 1.07 -1.55
N SER A 133 -18.26 0.79 -2.69
CA SER A 133 -17.56 0.43 -3.93
C SER A 133 -16.89 1.67 -4.54
N SER A 134 -15.59 1.83 -4.27
CA SER A 134 -14.78 2.92 -4.83
C SER A 134 -14.14 2.49 -6.15
N SER A 135 -14.25 3.34 -7.18
CA SER A 135 -13.57 3.14 -8.46
C SER A 135 -12.05 3.14 -8.33
N LEU A 136 -11.37 2.52 -9.30
CA LEU A 136 -9.92 2.54 -9.49
C LEU A 136 -9.55 3.47 -10.66
N PRO A 137 -9.59 4.81 -10.49
CA PRO A 137 -9.21 5.75 -11.55
C PRO A 137 -7.77 5.54 -12.04
N LEU A 138 -7.51 5.89 -13.29
CA LEU A 138 -6.15 5.92 -13.83
C LEU A 138 -5.34 7.09 -13.26
N TYR A 139 -5.95 8.26 -13.07
CA TYR A 139 -5.26 9.48 -12.68
C TYR A 139 -5.74 10.06 -11.35
N ASN A 140 -4.82 10.64 -10.57
CA ASN A 140 -5.09 11.41 -9.36
C ASN A 140 -5.68 12.81 -9.66
N ASN A 141 -5.98 13.62 -8.64
CA ASN A 141 -6.56 14.96 -8.86
C ASN A 141 -5.60 15.90 -9.63
N ASN A 142 -4.30 15.59 -9.65
CA ASN A 142 -3.29 16.32 -10.40
C ASN A 142 -3.08 15.80 -11.83
N GLY A 143 -3.75 14.73 -12.23
CA GLY A 143 -3.62 14.12 -13.56
C GLY A 143 -2.42 13.18 -13.69
N GLU A 144 -1.78 12.80 -12.59
CA GLU A 144 -0.69 11.82 -12.57
C GLU A 144 -1.26 10.41 -12.37
N ASN A 145 -0.59 9.38 -12.88
CA ASN A 145 -1.09 8.02 -12.74
C ASN A 145 -1.14 7.58 -11.27
N PHE A 146 -2.22 6.91 -10.91
CA PHE A 146 -2.26 6.07 -9.72
C PHE A 146 -1.33 4.87 -9.87
N ILE A 147 -0.63 4.53 -8.79
CA ILE A 147 0.12 3.28 -8.69
C ILE A 147 -0.63 2.38 -7.70
N TYR A 148 -1.06 1.22 -8.21
CA TYR A 148 -1.73 0.20 -7.41
C TYR A 148 -0.76 -0.93 -7.06
N SER A 149 -0.87 -1.44 -5.85
CA SER A 149 -0.15 -2.64 -5.40
C SER A 149 -1.06 -3.54 -4.57
N VAL A 150 -0.58 -4.75 -4.29
CA VAL A 150 -1.34 -5.79 -3.60
C VAL A 150 -0.50 -6.32 -2.45
N ASP A 151 -1.11 -6.45 -1.28
CA ASP A 151 -0.51 -7.12 -0.13
C ASP A 151 -1.43 -8.25 0.34
N GLU A 152 -0.88 -9.45 0.50
CA GLU A 152 -1.56 -10.51 1.24
C GLU A 152 -1.60 -10.13 2.73
N ILE A 153 -2.72 -10.42 3.37
CA ILE A 153 -2.89 -10.27 4.81
C ILE A 153 -3.28 -11.62 5.40
N ASP A 154 -2.99 -11.81 6.69
CA ASP A 154 -3.23 -13.09 7.38
C ASP A 154 -2.56 -14.28 6.66
N VAL A 155 -1.29 -14.09 6.24
CA VAL A 155 -0.51 -15.13 5.57
C VAL A 155 -0.46 -16.38 6.45
N PRO A 156 -0.79 -17.58 5.93
CA PRO A 156 -0.84 -18.79 6.74
C PRO A 156 0.50 -19.13 7.39
N ASP A 157 0.46 -19.70 8.60
CA ASP A 157 1.66 -20.10 9.34
C ASP A 157 2.56 -21.04 8.52
N GLY A 158 3.86 -20.79 8.57
CA GLY A 158 4.86 -21.54 7.81
C GLY A 158 5.00 -21.14 6.35
N PHE A 159 4.29 -20.09 5.89
CA PHE A 159 4.47 -19.54 4.55
C PHE A 159 5.18 -18.20 4.57
N THR A 160 6.00 -17.98 3.54
CA THR A 160 6.40 -16.65 3.09
C THR A 160 5.54 -16.24 1.90
N TYR A 161 5.39 -14.93 1.67
CA TYR A 161 4.69 -14.43 0.50
C TYR A 161 5.54 -13.43 -0.30
N GLU A 162 5.34 -13.45 -1.61
CA GLU A 162 5.84 -12.44 -2.55
C GLU A 162 4.70 -12.03 -3.49
N VAL A 163 4.78 -10.82 -4.04
CA VAL A 163 3.85 -10.35 -5.07
C VAL A 163 4.65 -9.95 -6.30
N ILE A 164 4.35 -10.60 -7.41
CA ILE A 164 4.90 -10.24 -8.72
C ILE A 164 3.85 -9.42 -9.47
N SER A 165 4.24 -8.25 -9.96
CA SER A 165 3.39 -7.37 -10.75
C SER A 165 3.87 -7.28 -12.20
N ASP A 166 2.94 -7.39 -13.14
CA ASP A 166 3.11 -6.95 -14.52
C ASP A 166 1.97 -5.98 -14.87
N ARG A 167 2.29 -4.68 -14.88
CA ARG A 167 1.32 -3.58 -15.00
C ARG A 167 0.20 -3.73 -13.96
N ASN A 168 -1.02 -4.00 -14.41
CA ASN A 168 -2.21 -4.13 -13.56
C ASN A 168 -2.61 -5.60 -13.31
N SER A 169 -1.67 -6.52 -13.52
CA SER A 169 -1.82 -7.93 -13.17
C SER A 169 -0.87 -8.28 -12.04
N PHE A 170 -1.41 -8.86 -10.98
CA PHE A 170 -0.67 -9.21 -9.78
C PHE A 170 -0.81 -10.70 -9.51
N THR A 171 0.32 -11.35 -9.23
CA THR A 171 0.36 -12.74 -8.77
C THR A 171 0.95 -12.77 -7.38
N ILE A 172 0.11 -13.09 -6.41
CA ILE A 172 0.51 -13.36 -5.04
C ILE A 172 1.03 -14.80 -5.00
N ILE A 173 2.17 -15.04 -4.38
CA ILE A 173 2.80 -16.36 -4.32
C ILE A 173 3.11 -16.69 -2.87
N ASN A 174 2.54 -17.77 -2.34
CA ASN A 174 2.95 -18.31 -1.04
C ASN A 174 3.90 -19.48 -1.24
N THR A 175 5.01 -19.48 -0.50
CA THR A 175 5.99 -20.56 -0.50
C THR A 175 6.05 -21.16 0.90
N LEU A 176 5.78 -22.46 1.02
CA LEU A 176 5.93 -23.17 2.28
C LEU A 176 7.42 -23.20 2.66
N GLU A 177 7.75 -22.74 3.85
CA GLU A 177 9.11 -22.82 4.38
C GLU A 177 9.46 -24.27 4.69
N GLU A 178 10.61 -24.73 4.19
CA GLU A 178 11.16 -26.02 4.58
C GLU A 178 11.73 -25.89 5.99
N THR A 179 11.19 -26.65 6.94
CA THR A 179 11.84 -26.82 8.24
C THR A 179 13.08 -27.67 8.03
N GLU A 180 14.27 -27.06 8.07
CA GLU A 180 15.52 -27.80 8.24
C GLU A 180 15.36 -28.76 9.44
N PRO A 181 15.68 -30.06 9.29
CA PRO A 181 15.65 -30.96 10.43
C PRO A 181 16.66 -30.46 11.47
N SER A 182 16.20 -30.14 12.67
CA SER A 182 17.07 -29.87 13.81
C SER A 182 17.93 -31.10 14.06
N THR A 183 19.17 -31.08 13.59
CA THR A 183 20.19 -32.05 13.97
C THR A 183 20.60 -31.75 15.40
N THR A 184 19.88 -32.33 16.36
CA THR A 184 20.39 -32.46 17.72
C THR A 184 21.47 -33.53 17.69
N GLU A 185 22.72 -33.12 17.45
CA GLU A 185 23.88 -33.99 17.59
C GLU A 185 23.96 -34.45 19.06
N PRO A 186 23.93 -35.75 19.38
CA PRO A 186 24.07 -36.21 20.76
C PRO A 186 25.49 -35.86 21.24
N SER A 187 25.58 -34.96 22.22
CA SER A 187 26.82 -34.68 22.92
C SER A 187 27.29 -35.93 23.65
N MET A 188 28.23 -36.67 23.06
CA MET A 188 29.00 -37.69 23.77
C MET A 188 29.98 -36.99 24.71
N THR A 189 29.69 -37.02 26.01
CA THR A 189 30.71 -36.84 27.05
C THR A 189 31.65 -38.04 27.06
N GLU A 190 32.88 -37.85 26.59
CA GLU A 190 33.98 -38.77 26.87
C GLU A 190 34.33 -38.72 28.37
N PRO A 191 34.64 -39.86 29.02
CA PRO A 191 35.16 -39.87 30.37
C PRO A 191 36.64 -39.46 30.36
N SER A 192 36.97 -38.38 31.06
CA SER A 192 38.36 -37.98 31.30
C SER A 192 39.04 -38.96 32.25
N THR A 193 39.99 -39.75 31.74
CA THR A 193 40.93 -40.54 32.54
C THR A 193 42.04 -39.64 33.08
N THR A 194 42.16 -39.65 34.40
CA THR A 194 43.26 -39.06 35.18
C THR A 194 44.56 -39.81 34.89
N ASP A 195 45.59 -39.09 34.44
CA ASP A 195 46.97 -39.57 34.55
C ASP A 195 47.83 -38.55 35.30
N LYS A 196 48.30 -39.00 36.47
CA LYS A 196 49.31 -38.32 37.30
C LYS A 196 50.68 -38.60 36.69
N GLN A 197 51.41 -37.57 36.28
CA GLN A 197 52.86 -37.66 36.13
C GLN A 197 53.57 -36.71 37.08
N ILE A 198 54.38 -37.34 37.92
CA ILE A 198 55.30 -36.80 38.91
C ILE A 198 56.51 -36.21 38.15
N ILE A 199 56.80 -34.93 38.37
CA ILE A 199 58.07 -34.32 37.95
C ILE A 199 58.90 -34.07 39.22
N LEU A 200 60.05 -34.76 39.32
CA LEU A 200 61.10 -34.42 40.29
C LEU A 200 61.87 -33.20 39.77
N ALA A 201 61.92 -32.13 40.57
CA ALA A 201 62.88 -31.04 40.40
C ALA A 201 63.83 -31.03 41.61
N SER A 202 65.13 -31.11 41.33
CA SER A 202 66.20 -30.86 42.28
C SER A 202 66.50 -29.36 42.34
N GLN A 203 66.54 -28.82 43.56
CA GLN A 203 67.62 -27.99 44.15
C GLN A 203 67.09 -26.88 45.06
N ASP A 204 67.57 -27.00 46.31
CA ASP A 204 68.02 -25.96 47.25
C ASP A 204 67.29 -24.61 47.37
N SER A 205 66.71 -24.44 48.55
CA SER A 205 67.03 -23.39 49.54
C SER A 205 67.10 -21.93 49.07
N SER A 206 66.15 -21.11 49.52
CA SER A 206 66.38 -20.07 50.54
C SER A 206 65.34 -18.94 50.51
N ASN A 207 64.63 -18.83 51.63
CA ASN A 207 64.17 -17.62 52.35
C ASN A 207 63.41 -16.50 51.63
N GLY A 208 62.25 -16.17 52.22
CA GLY A 208 61.80 -14.78 52.36
C GLY A 208 60.28 -14.63 52.41
N PRO A 209 59.68 -14.03 53.46
CA PRO A 209 58.28 -14.28 53.83
C PRO A 209 57.32 -13.15 53.43
N ASP A 210 56.03 -13.40 53.73
CA ASP A 210 55.03 -12.40 54.17
C ASP A 210 54.48 -11.43 53.09
N GLN A 211 53.19 -11.08 52.99
CA GLN A 211 51.91 -11.29 53.70
C GLN A 211 50.80 -10.99 52.66
N GLN A 212 49.67 -11.72 52.63
CA GLN A 212 48.33 -11.23 53.07
C GLN A 212 48.01 -9.78 52.63
N LEU A 213 46.90 -9.40 51.97
CA LEU A 213 45.47 -9.59 52.27
C LEU A 213 44.71 -8.76 51.17
N LEU A 214 43.66 -9.24 50.50
CA LEU A 214 42.21 -9.00 50.77
C LEU A 214 41.51 -7.81 50.03
N LYS A 215 40.25 -8.11 49.65
CA LYS A 215 39.04 -7.26 49.43
C LYS A 215 38.82 -6.62 48.04
N THR A 216 37.78 -7.03 47.30
CA THR A 216 36.34 -6.62 47.34
C THR A 216 36.13 -5.16 46.92
N ASN A 217 35.23 -4.89 45.96
CA ASN A 217 34.07 -4.00 46.15
C ASN A 217 33.18 -3.84 44.91
N GLU A 218 31.88 -3.87 45.20
CA GLU A 218 30.73 -3.41 44.41
C GLU A 218 30.79 -1.91 44.11
N ASN A 219 30.09 -1.47 43.04
CA ASN A 219 29.09 -0.36 43.01
C ASN A 219 28.87 0.07 41.54
N ASN A 220 27.65 -0.03 41.00
CA ASN A 220 26.51 0.92 41.06
C ASN A 220 26.59 2.11 40.07
N LYS A 221 25.50 2.23 39.29
CA LYS A 221 24.86 3.44 38.71
C LYS A 221 25.75 4.58 38.21
N SER A 222 25.53 4.99 36.95
CA SER A 222 24.50 5.98 36.62
C SER A 222 24.17 5.98 35.14
#